data_AF-A0A524I3B3-F1
#
_entry.id   AF-A0A524I3B3-F1
#
_cell.length_a   1.000
_cell.length_b   1.000
_cell.length_c   1.000
_cell.angle_alpha   90.00
_cell.angle_beta   90.00
_cell.angle_gamma   90.00
#
_symmetry.space_group_name_H-M   'P 1'
#
loop_
_entity.id
_entity.type
_entity.pdbx_description
1 polymer ?
#
loop_
_entity_poly.entity_id
_entity_poly.type
_entity_poly.pdbx_seq_one_letter_code
_entity_poly.pdbx_strand_id
1 'polypeptide(L)'
;MAQVRQRQMRGLRAVRRGVSQGRPFNQGGVVMDLTTVFFLIFSGLTVGCAIMVVVSKDIVRSVVFLAATFIGVGIIYMFLNAEYLFLIQILVYVGAINVLILFGIMLTRRRMVGDDSCQDEESGRWLP
;
A
#
# COMPACT_ATOMS: atom_id res chain seq x y z
N MET A 1 -11.70 -65.41 13.21
CA MET A 1 -10.81 -64.24 13.07
C MET A 1 -11.49 -63.10 12.29
N ALA A 2 -12.68 -62.63 12.70
CA ALA A 2 -13.48 -61.66 11.92
C ALA A 2 -14.13 -60.53 12.75
N GLN A 3 -13.82 -60.41 14.05
CA GLN A 3 -14.54 -59.53 14.98
C GLN A 3 -13.76 -58.28 15.45
N VAL A 4 -12.51 -58.10 15.03
CA VAL A 4 -11.63 -57.04 15.56
C VAL A 4 -11.66 -55.75 14.74
N ARG A 5 -12.33 -55.70 13.58
CA ARG A 5 -12.31 -54.53 12.66
C ARG A 5 -13.43 -53.50 12.89
N GLN A 6 -14.44 -53.79 13.72
CA GLN A 6 -15.64 -52.93 13.83
C GLN A 6 -15.62 -51.87 14.95
N ARG A 7 -14.56 -51.80 15.77
CA ARG A 7 -14.54 -50.82 16.88
C ARG A 7 -13.99 -49.44 16.52
N GLN A 8 -13.29 -49.27 15.39
CA GLN A 8 -12.61 -48.00 15.09
C GLN A 8 -13.45 -46.93 14.37
N MET A 9 -14.61 -47.25 13.81
CA MET A 9 -15.43 -46.27 13.07
C MET A 9 -16.50 -45.55 13.90
N ARG A 10 -16.44 -45.60 15.24
CA ARG A 10 -17.34 -44.81 16.12
C ARG A 10 -16.72 -43.50 16.64
N GLY A 11 -15.44 -43.23 16.36
CA GLY A 11 -14.71 -42.07 16.90
C GLY A 11 -14.86 -40.75 16.13
N LEU A 12 -15.42 -40.77 14.90
CA LEU A 12 -15.35 -39.61 13.99
C LEU A 12 -16.53 -38.63 14.08
N ARG A 13 -17.47 -38.82 15.03
CA ARG A 13 -18.62 -37.90 15.21
C ARG A 13 -18.36 -36.74 16.17
N ALA A 14 -17.23 -36.72 16.86
CA ALA A 14 -16.90 -35.66 17.82
C ALA A 14 -16.21 -34.43 17.19
N VAL A 15 -15.76 -34.52 15.93
CA VAL A 15 -14.97 -33.48 15.25
C VAL A 15 -15.83 -32.33 14.70
N ARG A 16 -17.17 -32.41 14.80
CA ARG A 16 -18.11 -31.41 14.26
C ARG A 16 -18.77 -30.56 15.34
N ARG A 17 -18.01 -30.06 16.32
CA ARG A 17 -18.47 -28.99 17.24
C ARG A 17 -17.32 -28.05 17.60
N GLY A 18 -16.93 -27.24 16.64
CA GLY A 18 -16.03 -26.10 16.84
C GLY A 18 -16.23 -25.02 15.77
N VAL A 19 -17.42 -25.00 15.15
CA VAL A 19 -17.80 -24.01 14.16
C VAL A 19 -18.45 -22.84 14.88
N SER A 20 -17.82 -21.67 14.70
CA SER A 20 -18.39 -20.34 14.89
C SER A 20 -18.64 -19.91 16.33
N GLN A 21 -17.56 -19.55 17.02
CA GLN A 21 -17.64 -18.57 18.09
C GLN A 21 -17.55 -17.17 17.45
N GLY A 22 -18.69 -16.68 16.97
CA GLY A 22 -18.85 -15.29 16.56
C GLY A 22 -18.59 -14.38 17.77
N ARG A 23 -17.61 -13.50 17.65
CA ARG A 23 -17.34 -12.45 18.64
C ARG A 23 -18.61 -11.59 18.77
N PRO A 24 -19.17 -11.40 19.99
CA PRO A 24 -20.40 -10.65 20.17
C PRO A 24 -20.24 -9.21 19.69
N PHE A 25 -21.24 -8.74 18.96
CA PHE A 25 -21.32 -7.46 18.25
C PHE A 25 -21.89 -6.33 19.15
N ASN A 26 -21.65 -6.35 20.46
CA ASN A 26 -22.41 -5.50 21.40
C ASN A 26 -21.55 -4.60 22.29
N GLN A 27 -21.44 -3.34 21.86
CA GLN A 27 -21.59 -2.10 22.63
C GLN A 27 -21.15 -2.07 24.10
N GLY A 28 -20.14 -1.26 24.40
CA GLY A 28 -19.77 -0.87 25.76
C GLY A 28 -18.60 0.10 25.81
N GLY A 29 -18.79 1.32 25.28
CA GLY A 29 -17.79 2.39 25.24
C GLY A 29 -16.68 2.09 24.25
N VAL A 30 -16.49 2.97 23.26
CA VAL A 30 -15.18 3.03 22.60
C VAL A 30 -14.25 3.55 23.70
N VAL A 31 -13.66 2.64 24.48
CA VAL A 31 -12.49 2.98 25.29
C VAL A 31 -11.42 3.31 24.27
N MET A 32 -11.35 4.59 23.94
CA MET A 32 -10.43 5.11 22.95
C MET A 32 -9.08 5.16 23.64
N ASP A 33 -8.41 4.01 23.67
CA ASP A 33 -7.00 3.95 24.02
C ASP A 33 -6.28 5.02 23.20
N LEU A 34 -5.34 5.74 23.83
CA LEU A 34 -4.55 6.78 23.18
C LEU A 34 -3.96 6.25 21.85
N THR A 35 -3.51 5.00 21.85
CA THR A 35 -3.02 4.28 20.66
C THR A 35 -4.08 4.18 19.55
N THR A 36 -5.34 3.90 19.91
CA THR A 36 -6.48 3.83 18.97
C THR A 36 -6.80 5.19 18.38
N VAL A 37 -6.76 6.26 19.18
CA VAL A 37 -7.00 7.64 18.71
C VAL A 37 -5.92 8.06 17.71
N PHE A 38 -4.64 7.86 18.06
CA PHE A 38 -3.52 8.15 17.17
C PHE A 38 -3.60 7.34 15.87
N PHE A 39 -3.91 6.05 15.97
CA PHE A 39 -4.11 5.19 14.80
C PHE A 39 -5.19 5.76 13.86
N LEU A 40 -6.33 6.18 14.40
CA LEU A 40 -7.46 6.68 13.60
C LEU A 40 -7.11 7.99 12.89
N ILE A 41 -6.40 8.89 13.57
CA ILE A 41 -5.94 10.17 13.00
C ILE A 41 -4.92 9.92 11.88
N PHE A 42 -3.88 9.11 12.14
CA PHE A 42 -2.84 8.82 11.15
C PHE A 42 -3.36 8.00 9.97
N SER A 43 -4.28 7.07 10.19
CA SER A 43 -4.96 6.32 9.13
C SER A 43 -5.77 7.28 8.24
N GLY A 44 -6.58 8.17 8.82
CA GLY A 44 -7.33 9.17 8.07
C GLY A 44 -6.42 10.12 7.27
N LEU A 45 -5.33 10.58 7.88
CA LEU A 45 -4.34 11.43 7.22
C LEU A 45 -3.67 10.72 6.03
N THR A 46 -3.35 9.44 6.19
CA THR A 46 -2.72 8.62 5.14
C THR A 46 -3.68 8.44 3.96
N VAL A 47 -4.96 8.20 4.22
CA VAL A 47 -5.99 8.14 3.17
C VAL A 47 -6.16 9.49 2.48
N GLY A 48 -6.12 10.60 3.22
CA GLY A 48 -6.15 11.95 2.64
C GLY A 48 -4.98 12.22 1.68
N CYS A 49 -3.76 11.83 2.07
CA CYS A 49 -2.59 11.90 1.19
C CYS A 49 -2.74 11.00 -0.05
N ALA A 50 -3.28 9.79 0.12
CA ALA A 50 -3.52 8.88 -0.99
C ALA A 50 -4.53 9.47 -2.00
N ILE A 51 -5.56 10.17 -1.56
CA ILE A 51 -6.49 10.85 -2.49
C ILE A 51 -5.76 12.00 -3.22
N MET A 52 -4.98 12.81 -2.51
CA MET A 52 -4.16 13.87 -3.12
C MET A 52 -3.16 13.34 -4.17
N VAL A 53 -2.67 12.10 -4.00
CA VAL A 53 -1.76 11.46 -4.95
C VAL A 53 -2.41 11.25 -6.32
N VAL A 54 -3.68 10.83 -6.35
CA VAL A 54 -4.39 10.50 -7.59
C VAL A 54 -4.93 11.76 -8.28
N VAL A 55 -5.24 12.80 -7.50
CA VAL A 55 -5.82 14.06 -8.03
C VAL A 55 -4.74 14.97 -8.67
N SER A 56 -3.46 14.73 -8.39
CA SER A 56 -2.36 15.55 -8.90
C SER A 56 -2.13 15.36 -10.42
N LYS A 57 -2.11 16.47 -11.18
CA LYS A 57 -1.88 16.47 -12.65
C LYS A 57 -0.42 16.22 -13.05
N ASP A 58 0.53 16.65 -12.22
CA ASP A 58 1.95 16.45 -12.48
C ASP A 58 2.41 15.11 -11.90
N ILE A 59 3.01 14.27 -12.75
CA ILE A 59 3.49 12.94 -12.33
C ILE A 59 4.53 13.06 -11.21
N VAL A 60 5.48 14.00 -11.32
CA VAL A 60 6.51 14.23 -10.29
C VAL A 60 5.88 14.60 -8.95
N ARG A 61 4.90 15.50 -8.96
CA ARG A 61 4.18 15.91 -7.74
C ARG A 61 3.43 14.72 -7.14
N SER A 62 2.78 13.93 -7.97
CA SER A 62 2.07 12.71 -7.55
C SER A 62 3.01 11.75 -6.83
N VAL A 63 4.22 11.50 -7.33
CA VAL A 63 5.12 10.53 -6.66
C VAL A 63 5.71 11.06 -5.35
N VAL A 64 5.90 12.37 -5.22
CA VAL A 64 6.27 12.97 -3.92
C VAL A 64 5.15 12.75 -2.88
N PHE A 65 3.88 12.92 -3.27
CA PHE A 65 2.74 12.60 -2.41
C PHE A 65 2.61 11.08 -2.15
N LEU A 66 3.01 10.23 -3.09
CA LEU A 66 3.05 8.78 -2.90
C LEU A 66 4.07 8.40 -1.82
N ALA A 67 5.24 9.04 -1.85
CA ALA A 67 6.25 8.87 -0.81
C ALA A 67 5.75 9.31 0.56
N ALA A 68 5.08 10.46 0.65
CA ALA A 68 4.43 10.90 1.88
C ALA A 68 3.39 9.89 2.39
N THR A 69 2.62 9.28 1.49
CA THR A 69 1.62 8.25 1.84
C THR A 69 2.28 7.01 2.43
N PHE A 70 3.38 6.51 1.85
CA PHE A 70 4.12 5.36 2.40
C PHE A 70 4.81 5.67 3.72
N ILE A 71 5.26 6.90 3.93
CA ILE A 71 5.75 7.35 5.25
C ILE A 71 4.61 7.32 6.28
N GLY A 72 3.41 7.79 5.91
CA GLY A 72 2.21 7.70 6.75
C GLY A 72 1.88 6.26 7.16
N VAL A 73 1.90 5.32 6.21
CA VAL A 73 1.75 3.87 6.49
C VAL A 73 2.85 3.36 7.42
N GLY A 74 4.09 3.80 7.23
CA GLY A 74 5.20 3.44 8.11
C GLY A 74 4.95 3.89 9.56
N ILE A 75 4.50 5.13 9.76
CA ILE A 75 4.18 5.65 11.10
C ILE A 75 3.08 4.78 11.75
N ILE A 76 2.06 4.37 10.99
CA ILE A 76 1.03 3.44 11.50
C ILE A 76 1.64 2.11 11.95
N TYR A 77 2.59 1.55 11.21
CA TYR A 77 3.28 0.31 11.61
C TYR A 77 4.15 0.48 12.86
N MET A 78 4.78 1.64 13.04
CA MET A 78 5.52 1.96 14.26
C MET A 78 4.59 1.97 15.49
N PHE A 79 3.40 2.57 15.37
CA PHE A 79 2.39 2.57 16.46
C PHE A 79 1.82 1.18 16.76
N LEU A 80 1.75 0.31 15.76
CA LEU A 80 1.30 -1.08 15.92
C LEU A 80 2.36 -2.01 16.55
N ASN A 81 3.50 -1.47 17.04
CA ASN A 81 4.65 -2.27 17.49
C ASN A 81 5.15 -3.27 16.41
N ALA A 82 4.94 -2.94 15.13
CA ALA A 82 5.34 -3.77 14.00
C ALA A 82 6.66 -3.26 13.40
N GLU A 83 7.72 -3.30 14.20
CA GLU A 83 9.03 -2.70 13.89
C GLU A 83 9.64 -3.25 12.60
N TYR A 84 9.56 -4.56 12.39
CA TYR A 84 10.07 -5.21 11.18
C TYR A 84 9.36 -4.71 9.90
N LEU A 85 8.03 -4.55 9.96
CA LEU A 85 7.25 -4.04 8.83
C LEU A 85 7.55 -2.56 8.59
N PHE A 86 7.73 -1.78 9.65
CA PHE A 86 8.15 -0.38 9.54
C PHE A 86 9.50 -0.23 8.82
N LEU A 87 10.49 -1.07 9.18
CA LEU A 87 11.80 -1.06 8.54
C LEU A 87 11.73 -1.41 7.04
N ILE A 88 10.99 -2.47 6.68
CA ILE A 88 10.80 -2.84 5.28
C ILE A 88 10.02 -1.76 4.52
N GLN A 89 9.04 -1.14 5.16
CA GLN A 89 8.24 -0.06 4.55
C GLN A 89 9.14 1.08 4.09
N ILE A 90 10.06 1.52 4.95
CA ILE A 90 10.99 2.59 4.62
C ILE A 90 12.03 2.12 3.60
N LEU A 91 12.64 0.96 3.80
CA LEU A 91 13.74 0.49 2.94
C LEU A 91 13.26 0.15 1.52
N VAL A 92 12.14 -0.56 1.39
CA VAL A 92 11.66 -1.08 0.10
C VAL A 92 10.71 -0.11 -0.57
N TYR A 93 9.70 0.42 0.13
CA TYR A 93 8.69 1.26 -0.52
C TYR A 93 9.15 2.70 -0.67
N VAL A 94 9.55 3.34 0.44
CA VAL A 94 10.01 4.73 0.42
C VAL A 94 11.38 4.87 -0.25
N GLY A 95 12.28 3.92 -0.01
CA GLY A 95 13.62 3.91 -0.58
C GLY A 95 13.64 3.38 -2.01
N ALA A 96 13.48 2.06 -2.19
CA ALA A 96 13.71 1.43 -3.50
C ALA A 96 12.61 1.74 -4.54
N ILE A 97 11.35 1.43 -4.24
CA ILE A 97 10.25 1.51 -5.21
C ILE A 97 9.97 2.96 -5.60
N ASN A 98 9.85 3.88 -4.65
CA ASN A 98 9.58 5.28 -4.96
C ASN A 98 10.70 5.94 -5.77
N VAL A 99 11.97 5.69 -5.42
CA VAL A 99 13.09 6.25 -6.20
C VAL A 99 13.15 5.61 -7.59
N LEU A 100 12.87 4.31 -7.71
CA LEU A 100 12.76 3.64 -9.01
C LEU A 100 11.67 4.26 -9.88
N ILE A 101 10.51 4.58 -9.31
CA ILE A 101 9.42 5.26 -10.00
C ILE A 101 9.84 6.68 -10.42
N LEU A 102 10.42 7.49 -9.51
CA LEU A 102 10.93 8.83 -9.84
C LEU A 102 11.92 8.79 -11.00
N PHE A 103 12.87 7.84 -10.92
CA PHE A 103 13.89 7.65 -11.93
C PHE A 103 13.29 7.23 -13.28
N GLY A 104 12.35 6.27 -13.25
CA GLY A 104 11.62 5.83 -14.44
C GLY A 104 10.86 6.96 -15.12
N ILE A 105 10.16 7.81 -14.36
CA ILE A 105 9.42 8.96 -14.89
C ILE A 105 10.38 9.99 -15.50
N MET A 106 11.49 10.29 -14.84
CA MET A 106 12.48 11.23 -15.39
C MET A 106 13.11 10.71 -16.68
N LEU A 107 13.44 9.42 -16.75
CA LEU A 107 13.95 8.80 -17.97
C LEU A 107 12.92 8.82 -19.10
N THR A 108 11.67 8.48 -18.82
CA THR A 108 10.59 8.48 -19.82
C THR A 108 10.30 9.89 -20.32
N ARG A 109 10.26 10.88 -19.42
CA ARG A 109 9.96 12.28 -19.80
C ARG A 109 11.02 12.84 -20.75
N ARG A 110 12.30 12.53 -20.53
CA ARG A 110 13.39 12.98 -21.42
C ARG A 110 13.32 12.36 -22.81
N ARG A 111 12.74 11.16 -22.97
CA ARG A 111 12.59 10.55 -24.30
C ARG A 111 11.46 11.14 -25.13
N MET A 112 10.48 11.81 -24.51
CA MET A 112 9.41 12.49 -25.23
C MET A 112 9.76 13.93 -25.60
N VAL A 113 10.73 14.54 -24.92
CA VAL A 113 11.24 15.91 -25.18
C VAL A 113 12.58 15.80 -25.91
N GLY A 114 12.57 15.23 -27.11
CA GLY A 114 13.80 14.91 -27.84
C GLY A 114 13.67 14.82 -29.34
N ASP A 115 12.55 15.29 -29.94
CA ASP A 115 12.32 15.14 -31.38
C ASP A 115 11.68 16.38 -32.05
N ASP A 116 11.97 17.58 -31.54
CA ASP A 116 11.50 18.86 -32.13
C ASP A 116 12.62 19.70 -32.76
N SER A 117 13.89 19.27 -32.67
CA SER A 117 15.04 20.07 -33.14
C SER A 117 15.40 19.91 -34.63
N CYS A 118 14.48 19.41 -35.46
CA CYS A 118 14.65 19.34 -36.92
C CYS A 118 13.49 19.97 -37.71
N GLN A 119 12.78 20.97 -37.18
CA GLN A 119 11.71 21.68 -37.91
C GLN A 119 11.96 23.17 -38.20
N ASP A 120 13.15 23.69 -37.89
CA ASP A 120 13.40 25.13 -37.93
C ASP A 120 14.35 25.56 -39.07
N GLU A 121 15.10 24.62 -39.65
CA GLU A 121 16.11 24.91 -40.68
C GLU A 121 15.61 24.76 -42.13
N GLU A 122 14.46 24.11 -42.35
CA GLU A 122 13.85 23.96 -43.69
C GLU A 122 12.82 25.07 -44.01
N SER A 123 12.17 25.63 -42.99
CA SER A 123 11.12 26.65 -43.16
C SER A 123 11.65 28.01 -43.66
N GLY A 124 12.94 28.31 -43.44
CA GLY A 124 13.59 29.54 -43.90
C GLY A 124 14.44 29.42 -45.18
N ARG A 125 14.59 28.21 -45.74
CA ARG A 125 15.54 27.94 -46.84
C ARG A 125 14.93 28.05 -48.25
N TRP A 126 13.60 28.12 -48.33
CA TRP A 126 12.83 28.19 -49.57
C TRP A 126 12.38 29.60 -49.97
N LEU A 127 12.98 30.66 -49.40
CA LEU A 127 12.71 32.04 -49.83
C LEU A 127 13.80 32.49 -50.83
N PRO A 128 13.45 32.66 -52.13
CA PRO A 128 14.36 33.13 -53.17
C PRO A 128 14.75 34.61 -53.03
#